data_AF-A0A820SVG4-F1
#
_entry.id   AF-A0A820SVG4-F1
#
_cell.length_a   1.000
_cell.length_b   1.000
_cell.length_c   1.000
_cell.angle_alpha   90.00
_cell.angle_beta   90.00
_cell.angle_gamma   90.00
#
_symmetry.space_group_name_H-M   'P 1'
#
loop_
_entity.id
_entity.type
_entity.pdbx_description
1 polymer ?
#
loop_
_entity_poly.entity_id
_entity_poly.type
_entity_poly.pdbx_seq_one_letter_code
_entity_poly.pdbx_strand_id
1 'polypeptide(L)'
;MIYSGAPHEMKIRKAHGVAICLDQTAANVWKDSGSEWEPISERIVKIRLQCTPIHITVIAVYSPINPTTKEMANESDKFYSDLQDTINNVSTKDMIIIMGDLNA
;
A
#
# COMPACT_ATOMS: atom_id res chain seq x y z
N MET A 1 2.94 7.86 -10.83
CA MET A 1 1.83 7.08 -10.27
C MET A 1 2.35 5.68 -10.01
N ILE A 2 2.25 5.24 -8.76
CA ILE A 2 2.60 3.90 -8.30
C ILE A 2 1.28 3.20 -8.02
N TYR A 3 1.05 2.01 -8.59
CA TYR A 3 -0.25 1.34 -8.59
C TYR A 3 -0.08 -0.14 -8.25
N SER A 4 -0.96 -0.64 -7.38
CA SER A 4 -1.14 -2.06 -7.12
C SER A 4 -2.60 -2.43 -7.31
N GLY A 5 -2.87 -3.51 -8.04
CA GLY A 5 -4.21 -3.99 -8.35
C GLY A 5 -4.18 -5.25 -9.20
N ALA A 6 -5.37 -5.78 -9.52
CA ALA A 6 -5.49 -7.04 -10.26
C ALA A 6 -4.81 -7.02 -11.65
N PRO A 7 -4.28 -8.16 -12.13
CA PRO A 7 -3.66 -8.27 -13.46
C PRO A 7 -4.61 -7.91 -14.62
N HIS A 8 -4.07 -7.30 -15.67
CA HIS A 8 -4.85 -6.80 -16.82
C HIS A 8 -5.59 -7.91 -17.61
N GLU A 9 -5.17 -9.18 -17.50
CA GLU A 9 -5.71 -10.29 -18.33
C GLU A 9 -7.11 -10.78 -17.91
N MET A 10 -7.65 -10.36 -16.76
CA MET A 10 -9.03 -10.67 -16.37
C MET A 10 -9.99 -9.53 -16.74
N LYS A 11 -10.79 -9.73 -17.80
CA LYS A 11 -11.89 -8.83 -18.24
C LYS A 11 -13.12 -8.84 -17.31
N ILE A 12 -12.93 -9.02 -16.02
CA ILE A 12 -13.99 -8.85 -15.02
C ILE A 12 -13.58 -7.63 -14.21
N ARG A 13 -14.43 -6.59 -14.16
CA ARG A 13 -14.21 -5.45 -13.25
C ARG A 13 -14.14 -6.00 -11.82
N LYS A 14 -12.95 -6.26 -11.30
CA LYS A 14 -12.73 -6.46 -9.88
C LYS A 14 -12.59 -5.09 -9.22
N ALA A 15 -13.26 -4.89 -8.10
CA ALA A 15 -13.42 -3.60 -7.43
C ALA A 15 -12.23 -3.26 -6.50
N HIS A 16 -11.01 -3.58 -6.91
CA HIS A 16 -9.82 -3.51 -6.05
C HIS A 16 -8.66 -2.81 -6.77
N GLY A 17 -7.97 -1.94 -6.04
CA GLY A 17 -6.79 -1.24 -6.51
C GLY A 17 -6.47 -0.08 -5.58
N VAL A 18 -5.18 0.16 -5.37
CA VAL A 18 -4.66 1.28 -4.60
C VAL A 18 -3.51 1.95 -5.36
N ALA A 19 -3.46 3.27 -5.32
CA ALA A 19 -2.44 4.04 -6.01
C ALA A 19 -1.91 5.18 -5.14
N ILE A 20 -0.63 5.49 -5.32
CA ILE A 20 0.01 6.70 -4.83
C ILE A 20 0.41 7.57 -6.02
N CYS A 21 -0.08 8.80 -6.02
CA CYS A 21 0.28 9.82 -7.00
C CYS A 21 1.26 10.79 -6.36
N LEU A 22 2.43 10.94 -7.00
CA LEU A 22 3.45 11.92 -6.64
C LEU A 22 3.43 13.03 -7.67
N ASP A 23 3.61 14.28 -7.24
CA ASP A 23 3.92 15.37 -8.15
C ASP A 23 5.30 15.17 -8.80
N GLN A 24 5.62 16.02 -9.78
CA GLN A 24 6.86 15.88 -10.55
C GLN A 24 8.13 16.00 -9.69
N THR A 25 8.14 16.92 -8.72
CA THR A 25 9.28 17.13 -7.83
C THR A 25 9.46 15.93 -6.92
N ALA A 26 8.39 15.47 -6.26
CA ALA A 26 8.43 14.29 -5.40
C ALA A 26 8.86 13.02 -6.19
N ALA A 27 8.34 12.85 -7.41
CA ALA A 27 8.70 11.72 -8.26
C ALA A 27 10.17 11.72 -8.70
N ASN A 28 10.75 12.89 -8.97
CA ASN A 28 12.17 13.00 -9.33
C ASN A 28 13.07 12.65 -8.14
N VAL A 29 12.80 13.24 -6.97
CA VAL A 29 13.58 12.93 -5.75
C VAL A 29 13.49 11.45 -5.38
N TRP A 30 12.30 10.86 -5.49
CA TRP A 30 12.10 9.43 -5.25
C TRP A 30 12.94 8.57 -6.21
N LYS A 31 12.98 8.90 -7.50
CA LYS A 31 13.83 8.19 -8.48
C LYS A 31 15.32 8.39 -8.23
N ASP A 32 15.76 9.63 -8.00
CA ASP A 32 17.18 9.97 -7.84
C ASP A 32 17.78 9.36 -6.57
N SER A 33 16.97 9.19 -5.52
CA SER A 33 17.37 8.50 -4.30
C SER A 33 17.47 6.97 -4.45
N GLY A 34 17.05 6.39 -5.58
CA GLY A 34 17.00 4.94 -5.76
C GLY A 34 15.95 4.28 -4.86
N SER A 35 14.88 5.01 -4.53
CA SER A 35 13.81 4.47 -3.71
C SER A 35 12.91 3.52 -4.49
N GLU A 36 12.50 2.43 -3.84
CA GLU A 36 11.66 1.39 -4.43
C GLU A 36 10.22 1.45 -3.91
N TRP A 37 9.33 0.78 -4.64
CA TRP A 37 7.95 0.55 -4.25
C TRP A 37 7.64 -0.95 -4.29
N GLU A 38 6.70 -1.37 -3.47
CA GLU A 38 6.33 -2.77 -3.34
C GLU A 38 4.80 -2.93 -3.37
N PRO A 39 4.25 -3.66 -4.36
CA PRO A 39 2.86 -4.09 -4.34
C PRO A 39 2.70 -5.28 -3.40
N ILE A 40 2.19 -5.03 -2.19
CA ILE A 40 1.98 -6.10 -1.20
C ILE A 40 0.76 -6.94 -1.58
N SER A 41 -0.32 -6.29 -2.01
CA SER A 41 -1.54 -6.95 -2.50
C SER A 41 -2.34 -6.00 -3.40
N GLU A 42 -3.47 -6.46 -3.97
CA GLU A 42 -4.40 -5.60 -4.74
C GLU A 42 -4.95 -4.41 -3.93
N ARG A 43 -4.76 -4.42 -2.60
CA ARG A 43 -5.29 -3.45 -1.64
C ARG A 43 -4.23 -2.72 -0.82
N ILE A 44 -2.95 -3.11 -0.93
CA ILE A 44 -1.86 -2.52 -0.16
C ILE A 44 -0.67 -2.25 -1.09
N VAL A 45 -0.21 -1.01 -1.10
CA VAL A 45 1.04 -0.62 -1.76
C VAL A 45 1.92 0.15 -0.79
N LYS A 46 3.21 -0.18 -0.78
CA LYS A 46 4.22 0.47 0.06
C LYS A 46 5.19 1.23 -0.81
N ILE A 47 5.52 2.45 -0.41
CA ILE A 47 6.63 3.21 -0.98
C ILE A 47 7.51 3.70 0.14
N ARG A 48 8.82 3.75 -0.10
CA ARG A 48 9.76 4.41 0.80
C ARG A 48 10.25 5.70 0.15
N LEU A 49 10.17 6.81 0.86
CA LEU A 49 10.70 8.10 0.46
C LEU A 49 11.98 8.36 1.26
N GLN A 50 13.11 8.42 0.57
CA GLN A 50 14.37 8.78 1.19
C GLN A 50 14.43 10.29 1.42
N CYS A 51 14.01 10.71 2.61
CA CYS A 51 14.06 12.09 3.07
C CYS A 51 15.15 12.29 4.14
N THR A 52 15.71 13.48 4.22
CA THR A 52 16.64 13.89 5.28
C THR A 52 15.90 14.78 6.27
N PRO A 53 16.00 14.54 7.60
CA PRO A 53 16.90 13.60 8.28
C PRO A 53 16.35 12.17 8.47
N ILE A 54 15.05 11.95 8.21
CA ILE A 54 14.36 10.68 8.47
C ILE A 54 13.64 10.24 7.21
N HIS A 55 13.80 8.97 6.83
CA HIS A 55 13.06 8.39 5.72
C HIS A 55 11.58 8.18 6.10
N ILE A 56 10.70 8.34 5.12
CA ILE A 56 9.25 8.17 5.32
C ILE A 56 8.81 6.94 4.54
N THR A 57 8.23 5.95 5.22
CA THR A 57 7.56 4.82 4.57
C THR A 57 6.05 5.08 4.56
N VAL A 58 5.48 5.16 3.36
CA VAL A 58 4.04 5.32 3.16
C VAL A 58 3.45 3.98 2.75
N ILE A 59 2.45 3.52 3.53
CA ILE A 59 1.67 2.32 3.24
C ILE A 59 0.26 2.80 2.91
N ALA A 60 -0.10 2.77 1.63
CA ALA A 60 -1.43 3.11 1.16
C ALA A 60 -2.30 1.84 1.13
N VAL A 61 -3.50 1.94 1.71
CA VAL A 61 -4.40 0.80 1.92
C VAL A 61 -5.82 1.07 1.44
N TYR A 62 -6.50 0.00 1.02
CA TYR A 62 -7.93 -0.02 0.76
C TYR A 62 -8.56 -1.32 1.31
N SER A 63 -9.04 -1.25 2.55
CA SER A 63 -9.59 -2.38 3.29
C SER A 63 -10.87 -2.95 2.66
N PRO A 64 -11.11 -4.27 2.75
CA PRO A 64 -12.42 -4.85 2.46
C PRO A 64 -13.54 -4.19 3.28
N ILE A 65 -14.76 -4.19 2.75
CA ILE A 65 -15.94 -3.74 3.51
C ILE A 65 -16.25 -4.73 4.65
N ASN A 66 -17.01 -4.26 5.65
CA ASN A 66 -17.43 -5.07 6.78
C ASN A 66 -17.98 -6.45 6.34
N PRO A 67 -17.44 -7.55 6.89
CA PRO A 67 -17.76 -8.87 6.41
C PRO A 67 -19.18 -9.29 6.80
N THR A 68 -19.98 -9.68 5.81
CA THR A 68 -21.31 -10.27 6.02
C THR A 68 -21.32 -11.78 5.77
N THR A 69 -20.21 -12.33 5.28
CA THR A 69 -20.02 -13.76 5.00
C THR A 69 -18.69 -14.23 5.56
N LYS A 70 -18.53 -15.55 5.74
CA LYS A 70 -17.27 -16.15 6.21
C LYS A 70 -16.10 -15.90 5.24
N GLU A 71 -16.37 -15.91 3.94
CA GLU A 71 -15.35 -15.65 2.92
C GLU A 71 -14.82 -14.21 3.01
N MET A 72 -15.71 -13.24 3.21
CA MET A 72 -15.32 -11.84 3.42
C MET A 72 -14.56 -11.64 4.74
N ALA A 73 -14.93 -12.37 5.79
CA ALA A 73 -14.20 -12.32 7.06
C ALA A 73 -12.76 -12.81 6.88
N ASN A 74 -12.55 -13.92 6.15
CA ASN A 74 -11.21 -14.41 5.84
C ASN A 74 -10.41 -13.43 4.97
N GLU A 75 -11.04 -12.72 4.02
CA GLU A 75 -10.38 -11.66 3.23
C GLU A 75 -9.94 -10.50 4.13
N SER A 76 -10.80 -10.09 5.07
CA SER A 76 -10.52 -9.04 6.05
C SER A 76 -9.36 -9.43 6.98
N ASP A 77 -9.38 -10.62 7.56
CA ASP A 77 -8.30 -11.14 8.42
C ASP A 77 -6.97 -11.20 7.67
N LYS A 78 -6.99 -11.70 6.42
CA LYS A 78 -5.80 -11.72 5.58
C LYS A 78 -5.27 -10.32 5.30
N PHE A 79 -6.15 -9.37 4.98
CA PHE A 79 -5.76 -7.98 4.74
C PHE A 79 -5.06 -7.36 5.94
N TYR A 80 -5.62 -7.49 7.15
CA TYR A 80 -5.00 -6.93 8.36
C TYR A 80 -3.71 -7.67 8.75
N SER A 81 -3.63 -8.98 8.50
CA SER A 81 -2.38 -9.73 8.67
C SER A 81 -1.28 -9.21 7.74
N ASP A 82 -1.57 -9.09 6.44
CA ASP A 82 -0.62 -8.59 5.44
C ASP A 82 -0.18 -7.15 5.76
N LEU A 83 -1.10 -6.30 6.25
CA LEU A 83 -0.79 -4.94 6.70
C LEU A 83 0.14 -4.95 7.92
N GLN A 84 -0.14 -5.79 8.93
CA GLN A 84 0.68 -5.88 10.12
C GLN A 84 2.09 -6.39 9.79
N ASP A 85 2.21 -7.40 8.93
CA ASP A 85 3.50 -7.90 8.46
C ASP A 85 4.27 -6.82 7.69
N THR A 86 3.57 -6.04 6.85
CA THR A 86 4.16 -4.91 6.14
C THR A 86 4.74 -3.88 7.10
N ILE A 87 4.00 -3.52 8.15
CA ILE A 87 4.44 -2.57 9.19
C ILE A 87 5.66 -3.12 9.94
N ASN A 88 5.63 -4.39 10.34
CA ASN A 88 6.72 -5.05 11.07
C ASN A 88 8.02 -5.10 10.27
N ASN A 89 7.92 -5.15 8.94
CA ASN A 89 9.06 -5.17 8.03
C ASN A 89 9.64 -3.77 7.73
N VAL A 90 8.99 -2.69 8.18
CA VAL A 90 9.55 -1.34 8.02
C VAL A 90 10.68 -1.10 9.01
N SER A 91 11.74 -0.41 8.58
CA SER A 91 12.82 -0.02 9.48
C SER A 91 12.29 0.82 10.64
N THR A 92 12.70 0.51 11.86
CA THR A 92 12.32 1.26 13.08
C THR A 92 12.81 2.72 13.10
N LYS A 93 13.73 3.09 12.18
CA LYS A 93 14.23 4.46 12.02
C LYS A 93 13.36 5.30 11.08
N ASP A 94 12.51 4.66 10.28
CA ASP A 94 11.65 5.34 9.33
C ASP A 94 10.40 5.85 10.06
N MET A 95 9.88 7.00 9.62
CA MET A 95 8.54 7.42 9.96
C MET A 95 7.54 6.62 9.12
N ILE A 96 6.57 5.95 9.75
CA ILE A 96 5.52 5.22 9.05
C ILE A 96 4.28 6.11 8.92
N ILE A 97 3.75 6.20 7.70
CA ILE A 97 2.44 6.80 7.42
C ILE A 97 1.56 5.71 6.81
N ILE A 98 0.48 5.36 7.51
CA ILE A 98 -0.58 4.50 6.97
C ILE A 98 -1.69 5.42 6.49
N MET A 99 -2.10 5.28 5.22
CA MET A 99 -3.10 6.16 4.61
C MET A 99 -4.07 5.39 3.74
N GLY A 100 -5.28 5.94 3.55
CA GLY A 100 -6.33 5.33 2.75
C GLY A 100 -7.53 4.95 3.61
N ASP A 101 -8.33 4.01 3.12
CA ASP A 101 -9.57 3.59 3.77
C ASP A 101 -9.35 2.27 4.50
N LEU A 102 -9.49 2.30 5.82
CA LEU A 102 -9.32 1.14 6.69
C LEU A 102 -10.62 0.36 6.92
N ASN A 103 -11.80 0.91 6.61
CA ASN A 103 -13.10 0.28 6.87
C ASN A 103 -13.16 -0.48 8.22
N ALA A 104 -12.70 0.16 9.30
CA ALA A 104 -12.55 -0.42 10.64
C ALA A 104 -13.60 0.10 11.62
#